data_AF-A0A1S7RUN4-F1
#
_entry.id   AF-A0A1S7RUN4-F1
#
_cell.length_a   1.000
_cell.length_b   1.000
_cell.length_c   1.000
_cell.angle_alpha   90.00
_cell.angle_beta   90.00
_cell.angle_gamma   90.00
#
_symmetry.space_group_name_H-M   'P 1'
#
loop_
_entity.id
_entity.type
_entity.pdbx_description
1 polymer ?
#
loop_
_entity_poly.entity_id
_entity_poly.type
_entity_poly.pdbx_seq_one_letter_code
_entity_poly.pdbx_strand_id
1 'polypeptide(L)'
;MSITDSIETAVPDRTPKRHRHAVKLRCLDVARVEQLSRSMVRIVLTGPELEGFASFGFDDHVKMFFPLPGQTEPNLPVIGPNGLEFPEGAPRPLARDYTPRSFDAEKGELAIDFATHHDGPASN
;
A
#
# COMPACT_ATOMS: atom_id res chain seq x y z
N MET A 1 23.14 31.43 -40.00
CA MET A 1 23.36 30.09 -40.59
C MET A 1 24.45 29.45 -39.74
N SER A 2 24.29 28.36 -39.00
CA SER A 2 23.17 27.47 -38.68
C SER A 2 23.55 26.84 -37.33
N ILE A 3 22.66 26.80 -36.34
CA ILE A 3 22.86 25.99 -35.13
C ILE A 3 21.85 24.85 -35.23
N THR A 4 22.33 23.63 -35.40
CA THR A 4 21.51 22.43 -35.45
C THR A 4 21.97 21.56 -34.29
N ASP A 5 21.45 21.86 -33.09
CA ASP A 5 21.56 20.93 -31.97
C ASP A 5 20.52 19.83 -32.18
N SER A 6 21.00 18.65 -32.57
CA SER A 6 20.18 17.46 -32.70
C SER A 6 19.93 16.88 -31.29
N ILE A 7 18.69 16.96 -30.81
CA ILE A 7 18.29 16.28 -29.57
C ILE A 7 18.19 14.78 -29.87
N GLU A 8 19.24 14.05 -29.54
CA GLU A 8 19.24 12.58 -29.58
C GLU A 8 18.38 12.07 -28.42
N THR A 9 17.14 11.67 -28.73
CA THR A 9 16.21 11.12 -27.74
C THR A 9 16.50 9.63 -27.58
N ALA A 10 17.34 9.28 -26.60
CA ALA A 10 17.59 7.89 -26.25
C ALA A 10 16.27 7.18 -25.88
N VAL A 11 16.00 6.03 -26.49
CA VAL A 11 14.81 5.22 -26.18
C VAL A 11 14.94 4.68 -24.76
N PRO A 12 13.96 4.91 -23.86
CA PRO A 12 14.06 4.44 -22.49
C PRO A 12 14.07 2.91 -22.42
N ASP A 13 14.94 2.35 -21.57
CA ASP A 13 14.97 0.92 -21.26
C ASP A 13 13.65 0.50 -20.59
N ARG A 14 12.86 -0.32 -21.29
CA ARG A 14 11.57 -0.85 -20.84
C ARG A 14 11.65 -2.30 -20.35
N THR A 15 12.85 -2.83 -20.15
CA THR A 15 13.03 -4.21 -19.71
C THR A 15 12.46 -4.37 -18.30
N PRO A 16 11.59 -5.36 -18.04
CA PRO A 16 11.06 -5.60 -16.70
C PRO A 16 12.19 -5.82 -15.69
N LYS A 17 12.21 -5.02 -14.62
CA LYS A 17 13.18 -5.15 -13.52
C LYS A 17 12.46 -5.71 -12.31
N ARG A 18 13.02 -6.77 -11.72
CA ARG A 18 12.49 -7.33 -10.48
C ARG A 18 13.00 -6.49 -9.31
N HIS A 19 12.08 -5.78 -8.67
CA HIS A 19 12.36 -5.05 -7.44
C HIS A 19 11.99 -5.94 -6.24
N ARG A 20 12.92 -6.07 -5.29
CA ARG A 20 12.63 -6.70 -3.99
C ARG A 20 12.41 -5.60 -2.96
N HIS A 21 11.22 -5.55 -2.39
CA HIS A 21 10.90 -4.66 -1.29
C HIS A 21 11.20 -5.34 0.03
N ALA A 22 11.74 -4.59 1.00
CA ALA A 22 11.85 -5.08 2.36
C ALA A 22 10.45 -5.24 2.95
N VAL A 23 10.11 -6.43 3.43
CA VAL A 23 8.85 -6.67 4.14
C VAL A 23 8.94 -5.97 5.48
N LYS A 24 8.04 -5.02 5.73
CA LYS A 24 7.92 -4.29 6.99
C LYS A 24 6.44 -4.23 7.36
N LEU A 25 6.13 -4.51 8.62
CA LEU A 25 4.82 -4.18 9.18
C LEU A 25 4.80 -2.67 9.45
N ARG A 26 3.66 -2.05 9.18
CA ARG A 26 3.47 -0.59 9.25
C ARG A 26 2.17 -0.29 9.98
N CYS A 27 2.26 0.32 11.15
CA CYS A 27 1.14 0.95 11.82
C CYS A 27 1.03 2.39 11.31
N LEU A 28 -0.07 2.69 10.63
CA LEU A 28 -0.32 3.98 10.00
C LEU A 28 -1.65 4.54 10.47
N ASP A 29 -1.71 5.87 10.53
CA ASP A 29 -2.90 6.62 10.89
C ASP A 29 -3.65 7.07 9.64
N VAL A 30 -4.98 7.19 9.73
CA VAL A 30 -5.78 7.80 8.68
C VAL A 30 -5.62 9.32 8.76
N ALA A 31 -4.96 9.90 7.76
CA ALA A 31 -4.81 11.35 7.63
C ALA A 31 -6.09 12.01 7.08
N ARG A 32 -6.72 11.38 6.09
CA ARG A 32 -7.96 11.85 5.47
C ARG A 32 -8.73 10.73 4.78
N VAL A 33 -10.02 11.00 4.60
CA VAL A 33 -10.98 10.15 3.89
C VAL A 33 -11.64 10.98 2.81
N GLU A 34 -11.59 10.53 1.56
CA GLU A 34 -12.14 11.23 0.40
C GLU A 34 -13.18 10.33 -0.30
N GLN A 35 -14.43 10.77 -0.40
CA GLN A 35 -15.44 10.07 -1.18
C GLN A 35 -15.22 10.33 -2.68
N LEU A 36 -14.82 9.31 -3.44
CA LEU A 36 -14.53 9.47 -4.88
C LEU A 36 -15.78 9.27 -5.75
N SER A 37 -16.66 8.36 -5.34
CA SER A 37 -17.94 8.07 -6.02
C SER A 37 -18.94 7.54 -5.00
N ARG A 38 -20.16 7.15 -5.42
CA ARG A 38 -21.13 6.49 -4.51
C ARG A 38 -20.55 5.25 -3.80
N SER A 39 -19.58 4.59 -4.42
CA SER A 39 -19.19 3.24 -4.06
C SER A 39 -17.67 3.06 -3.98
N MET A 40 -16.93 4.17 -3.93
CA MET A 40 -15.47 4.17 -3.78
C MET A 40 -15.01 5.32 -2.88
N VAL A 41 -14.15 4.98 -1.92
CA VAL A 41 -13.55 5.91 -0.96
C VAL A 41 -12.03 5.79 -1.06
N ARG A 42 -11.32 6.92 -1.07
CA ARG A 42 -9.88 6.96 -0.86
C ARG A 42 -9.58 7.21 0.60
N ILE A 43 -8.78 6.33 1.17
CA ILE A 43 -8.17 6.54 2.48
C ILE A 43 -6.73 6.96 2.25
N VAL A 44 -6.33 8.08 2.83
CA VAL A 44 -4.92 8.47 2.86
C VAL A 44 -4.36 8.23 4.23
N LEU A 45 -3.28 7.46 4.25
CA LEU A 45 -2.57 6.99 5.42
C LEU A 45 -1.29 7.80 5.59
N THR A 46 -0.92 8.05 6.84
CA THR A 46 0.33 8.72 7.21
C THR A 46 0.95 8.07 8.44
N GLY A 47 2.17 8.46 8.78
CA GLY A 47 2.89 7.98 9.95
C GLY A 47 4.38 7.79 9.67
N PRO A 48 5.23 7.82 10.71
CA PRO A 48 6.68 7.69 10.56
C PRO A 48 7.09 6.35 9.94
N GLU A 49 6.28 5.31 10.11
CA GLU A 49 6.57 3.97 9.58
C GLU A 49 6.46 3.86 8.04
N LEU A 50 5.99 4.91 7.35
CA LEU A 50 6.08 5.04 5.89
C LEU A 50 7.52 5.25 5.40
N GLU A 51 8.48 5.54 6.28
CA GLU A 51 9.88 5.66 5.90
C GLU A 51 10.37 4.40 5.14
N GLY A 52 10.94 4.66 3.96
CA GLY A 52 11.42 3.61 3.04
C GLY A 52 10.31 2.76 2.41
N PHE A 53 9.03 3.16 2.50
CA PHE A 53 7.99 2.59 1.64
C PHE A 53 8.25 2.99 0.19
N ALA A 54 8.01 2.05 -0.73
CA ALA A 54 8.11 2.28 -2.16
C ALA A 54 7.12 1.38 -2.87
N SER A 55 6.46 1.94 -3.89
CA SER A 55 5.61 1.20 -4.81
C SER A 55 5.86 1.75 -6.22
N PHE A 56 6.47 0.93 -7.07
CA PHE A 56 6.91 1.30 -8.42
C PHE A 56 6.05 0.63 -9.50
N GLY A 57 5.48 -0.54 -9.19
CA GLY A 57 4.63 -1.32 -10.08
C GLY A 57 3.17 -0.94 -9.94
N PHE A 58 2.43 -0.96 -11.04
CA PHE A 58 0.97 -0.80 -11.02
C PHE A 58 0.25 -2.03 -10.44
N ASP A 59 0.97 -3.16 -10.33
CA ASP A 59 0.54 -4.43 -9.75
C ASP A 59 1.08 -4.66 -8.33
N ASP A 60 1.75 -3.65 -7.76
CA ASP A 60 2.14 -3.66 -6.35
C ASP A 60 0.89 -3.76 -5.46
N HIS A 61 1.03 -4.48 -4.35
CA HIS A 61 -0.02 -4.59 -3.36
C HIS A 61 0.56 -4.59 -1.94
N VAL A 62 -0.25 -4.11 -1.01
CA VAL A 62 -0.01 -4.20 0.42
C VAL A 62 -1.05 -5.11 1.05
N LYS A 63 -0.64 -5.87 2.07
CA LYS A 63 -1.56 -6.63 2.90
C LYS A 63 -1.93 -5.80 4.12
N MET A 64 -3.20 -5.43 4.22
CA MET A 64 -3.74 -4.69 5.37
C MET A 64 -4.39 -5.67 6.35
N PHE A 65 -4.19 -5.43 7.64
CA PHE A 65 -4.74 -6.23 8.73
C PHE A 65 -5.79 -5.43 9.49
N PHE A 66 -6.96 -6.02 9.70
CA PHE A 66 -8.09 -5.41 10.38
C PHE A 66 -8.47 -6.23 11.62
N PRO A 67 -8.91 -5.56 12.71
CA PRO A 67 -9.41 -6.24 13.90
C PRO A 67 -10.61 -7.12 13.57
N LEU A 68 -10.76 -8.22 14.31
CA LEU A 68 -12.00 -9.01 14.27
C LEU A 68 -13.14 -8.25 14.97
N PRO A 69 -14.42 -8.59 14.72
CA PRO A 69 -15.54 -8.02 15.46
C PRO A 69 -15.33 -8.15 16.98
N GLY A 70 -15.45 -7.02 17.69
CA GLY A 70 -15.21 -6.95 19.14
C GLY A 70 -13.75 -6.70 19.55
N GLN A 71 -12.82 -6.59 18.60
CA GLN A 71 -11.44 -6.17 18.84
C GLN A 71 -11.22 -4.71 18.41
N THR A 72 -10.34 -4.00 19.10
CA THR A 72 -9.88 -2.65 18.70
C THR A 72 -8.62 -2.71 17.85
N GLU A 73 -7.80 -3.76 18.01
CA GLU A 73 -6.54 -3.95 17.30
C GLU A 73 -6.47 -5.35 16.67
N PRO A 74 -5.87 -5.49 15.48
CA PRO A 74 -5.63 -6.80 14.87
C PRO A 74 -4.54 -7.57 15.63
N ASN A 75 -4.69 -8.88 15.71
CA ASN A 75 -3.60 -9.78 16.12
C ASN A 75 -2.54 -9.85 15.01
N LEU A 76 -1.56 -8.94 15.02
CA LEU A 76 -0.56 -8.84 13.96
C LEU A 76 0.39 -10.06 13.92
N PRO A 77 0.87 -10.46 12.73
CA PRO A 77 1.97 -11.41 12.62
C PRO A 77 3.29 -10.77 13.09
N VAL A 78 4.31 -11.61 13.27
CA VAL A 78 5.71 -11.17 13.39
C VAL A 78 6.46 -11.49 12.10
N ILE A 79 7.53 -10.75 11.81
CA ILE A 79 8.42 -11.07 10.69
C ILE A 79 9.47 -12.07 11.19
N GLY A 80 9.30 -13.33 10.81
CA GLY A 80 10.23 -14.43 11.09
C GLY A 80 11.12 -14.78 9.89
N PRO A 81 12.01 -15.79 10.04
CA PRO A 81 12.94 -16.21 9.00
C PRO A 81 12.26 -16.70 7.72
N ASN A 82 11.00 -17.14 7.80
CA ASN A 82 10.22 -17.63 6.67
C ASN A 82 9.16 -16.62 6.16
N GLY A 83 9.20 -15.37 6.64
CA GLY A 83 8.21 -14.33 6.30
C GLY A 83 7.27 -14.01 7.46
N LEU A 84 6.01 -13.72 7.17
CA LEU A 84 5.02 -13.40 8.20
C LEU A 84 4.61 -14.67 8.96
N GLU A 85 4.87 -14.69 10.26
CA GLU A 85 4.52 -15.79 11.17
C GLU A 85 3.43 -15.32 12.13
N PHE A 86 2.34 -16.08 12.23
CA PHE A 86 1.19 -15.75 13.08
C PHE A 86 1.32 -16.48 14.43
N PRO A 87 1.12 -15.79 15.58
CA PRO A 87 1.18 -16.43 16.88
C PRO A 87 0.21 -17.62 17.03
N GLU A 88 0.69 -18.70 17.65
CA GLU A 88 -0.11 -19.89 17.92
C GLU A 88 -1.17 -19.58 19.00
N GLY A 89 -2.38 -20.11 18.84
CA GLY A 89 -3.47 -19.94 19.81
C GLY A 89 -4.23 -18.61 19.74
N ALA A 90 -3.82 -17.66 18.91
CA ALA A 90 -4.56 -16.42 18.66
C ALA A 90 -5.37 -16.50 17.35
N PRO A 91 -6.60 -15.95 17.29
CA PRO A 91 -7.35 -15.91 16.04
C PRO A 91 -6.66 -14.97 15.05
N ARG A 92 -6.62 -15.38 13.77
CA ARG A 92 -6.00 -14.58 12.72
C ARG A 92 -6.81 -13.30 12.45
N PRO A 93 -6.14 -12.16 12.20
CA PRO A 93 -6.82 -10.94 11.83
C PRO A 93 -7.45 -11.09 10.45
N LEU A 94 -8.43 -10.24 10.16
CA LEU A 94 -8.92 -10.09 8.79
C LEU A 94 -7.80 -9.47 7.96
N ALA A 95 -7.43 -10.10 6.84
CA ALA A 95 -6.36 -9.61 5.99
C ALA A 95 -6.86 -9.42 4.56
N ARG A 96 -6.58 -8.28 3.94
CA ARG A 96 -6.96 -8.00 2.55
C ARG A 96 -5.81 -7.35 1.80
N ASP A 97 -5.69 -7.71 0.53
CA ASP A 97 -4.70 -7.13 -0.36
C ASP A 97 -5.33 -5.90 -1.04
N TYR A 98 -4.61 -4.78 -0.98
CA TYR A 98 -4.99 -3.54 -1.63
C TYR A 98 -3.83 -3.01 -2.48
N THR A 99 -4.17 -2.30 -3.54
CA THR A 99 -3.20 -1.64 -4.41
C THR A 99 -2.91 -0.23 -3.88
N PRO A 100 -1.64 0.13 -3.61
CA PRO A 100 -1.22 1.50 -3.43
C PRO A 100 -1.64 2.34 -4.64
N ARG A 101 -2.51 3.34 -4.41
CA ARG A 101 -2.96 4.21 -5.50
C ARG A 101 -1.90 5.25 -5.86
N SER A 102 -1.25 5.81 -4.84
CA SER A 102 -0.12 6.73 -4.96
C SER A 102 0.61 6.84 -3.63
N PHE A 103 1.91 7.12 -3.68
CA PHE A 103 2.72 7.44 -2.51
C PHE A 103 3.47 8.76 -2.74
N ASP A 104 3.29 9.71 -1.83
CA ASP A 104 3.99 11.00 -1.79
C ASP A 104 5.01 10.93 -0.66
N ALA A 105 6.28 10.68 -1.01
CA ALA A 105 7.37 10.51 -0.04
C ALA A 105 7.73 11.81 0.68
N GLU A 106 7.53 12.97 0.04
CA GLU A 106 7.83 14.28 0.64
C GLU A 106 6.81 14.61 1.74
N LYS A 107 5.54 14.25 1.54
CA LYS A 107 4.48 14.42 2.55
C LYS A 107 4.35 13.26 3.52
N GLY A 108 4.93 12.10 3.21
CA GLY A 108 4.71 10.88 3.98
C GLY A 108 3.25 10.42 3.92
N GLU A 109 2.69 10.37 2.70
CA GLU A 109 1.29 10.02 2.48
C GLU A 109 1.12 8.87 1.49
N LEU A 110 0.37 7.84 1.90
CA LEU A 110 0.00 6.70 1.08
C LEU A 110 -1.52 6.72 0.84
N ALA A 111 -1.93 6.81 -0.42
CA ALA A 111 -3.33 6.70 -0.80
C ALA A 111 -3.70 5.26 -1.18
N ILE A 112 -4.84 4.79 -0.68
CA ILE A 112 -5.44 3.50 -1.04
C ILE A 112 -6.92 3.71 -1.34
N ASP A 113 -7.39 3.16 -2.47
CA ASP A 113 -8.79 3.26 -2.89
C ASP A 113 -9.55 1.99 -2.48
N PHE A 114 -10.66 2.16 -1.76
CA PHE A 114 -11.53 1.12 -1.25
C PHE A 114 -12.84 1.13 -2.02
N ALA A 115 -13.21 0.00 -2.61
CA ALA A 115 -14.56 -0.20 -3.12
C ALA A 115 -15.52 -0.52 -1.95
N THR A 116 -16.57 0.29 -1.77
CA THR A 116 -17.52 0.19 -0.65
C THR A 116 -18.81 -0.55 -1.02
N HIS A 117 -18.79 -1.33 -2.10
CA HIS A 117 -19.98 -2.04 -2.58
C HIS A 117 -20.26 -3.21 -1.63
N HIS A 118 -21.53 -3.44 -1.31
CA HIS A 118 -21.94 -4.31 -0.20
C HIS A 118 -21.44 -5.75 -0.34
N ASP A 119 -21.01 -6.25 0.82
CA ASP A 119 -20.57 -7.60 1.19
C ASP A 119 -19.08 -7.94 1.02
N GLY A 120 -18.25 -7.41 1.91
CA GLY A 120 -16.89 -7.90 2.20
C GLY A 120 -16.28 -7.24 3.44
N PRO A 121 -15.34 -7.87 4.16
CA PRO A 121 -14.70 -7.29 5.36
C PRO A 121 -13.74 -6.13 5.04
N ALA A 122 -13.60 -5.80 3.76
CA ALA A 122 -12.92 -4.62 3.24
C ALA A 122 -13.83 -3.38 3.21
N SER A 123 -15.14 -3.58 3.26
CA SER A 123 -16.18 -2.59 2.94
C SER A 123 -17.24 -2.41 4.03
N ASN A 124 -17.19 -3.16 5.14
CA ASN A 124 -18.06 -3.05 6.32
C ASN A 124 -17.25 -2.96 7.62
#